data_AF-A0A950C5X5-F1
#
_entry.id   AF-A0A950C5X5-F1
#
_cell.length_a   1.000
_cell.length_b   1.000
_cell.length_c   1.000
_cell.angle_alpha   90.00
_cell.angle_beta   90.00
_cell.angle_gamma   90.00
#
_symmetry.space_group_name_H-M   'P 1'
#
loop_
_entity.id
_entity.type
_entity.pdbx_description
1 polymer ?
#
loop_
_entity_poly.entity_id
_entity_poly.type
_entity_poly.pdbx_seq_one_letter_code
_entity_poly.pdbx_strand_id
1 'polypeptide(L)'
;MLITDTCTVVSWRARPRSFVALMGLYESNFIRLGWLAGDLRALHGRYASSVPGDCELVLTVTERSPYTSTVNLTYLLPEPGGTAR
;
A
#
# COMPACT_ATOMS: atom_id res chain seq x y z
N MET A 1 -17.24 -3.84 -11.52
CA MET A 1 -16.42 -3.35 -12.64
C MET A 1 -14.97 -3.45 -12.19
N LEU A 2 -14.20 -4.35 -12.78
CA LEU A 2 -12.91 -4.81 -12.28
C LEU A 2 -11.78 -3.97 -12.89
N ILE A 3 -10.97 -3.36 -12.02
CA ILE A 3 -9.52 -3.10 -12.15
C ILE A 3 -9.06 -2.31 -13.38
N THR A 4 -8.83 -1.00 -13.20
CA THR A 4 -7.70 -0.30 -13.84
C THR A 4 -7.26 0.95 -13.06
N ASP A 5 -6.97 0.82 -11.76
CA ASP A 5 -6.21 1.86 -11.02
C ASP A 5 -4.72 1.92 -11.41
N THR A 6 -4.30 1.06 -12.34
CA THR A 6 -3.04 1.19 -13.09
C THR A 6 -2.93 2.53 -13.83
N CYS A 7 -4.05 3.24 -14.03
CA CYS A 7 -4.10 4.57 -14.65
C CYS A 7 -3.96 5.76 -13.70
N THR A 8 -3.83 5.57 -12.38
CA THR A 8 -3.16 6.63 -11.62
C THR A 8 -1.74 6.63 -12.12
N VAL A 9 -1.42 7.59 -12.99
CA VAL A 9 -0.11 7.82 -13.57
C VAL A 9 0.89 7.81 -12.43
N VAL A 10 1.45 6.65 -12.09
CA VAL A 10 2.71 6.59 -11.39
C VAL A 10 3.59 7.33 -12.37
N SER A 11 4.06 8.48 -11.95
CA SER A 11 4.96 9.33 -12.70
C SER A 11 6.30 8.61 -12.85
N TRP A 12 6.31 7.42 -13.47
CA TRP A 12 7.51 6.64 -13.77
C TRP A 12 8.35 7.35 -14.84
N ARG A 13 7.79 8.38 -15.47
CA ARG A 13 8.49 9.39 -16.27
C ARG A 13 8.81 10.69 -15.53
N ALA A 14 8.53 10.80 -14.24
CA ALA A 14 9.17 11.85 -13.45
C ALA A 14 10.66 11.52 -13.49
N ARG A 15 11.47 12.41 -14.07
CA ARG A 15 12.91 12.17 -14.21
C ARG A 15 13.45 11.73 -12.85
N PRO A 16 13.92 10.48 -12.73
CA PRO A 16 14.45 10.00 -11.46
C PRO A 16 15.50 11.02 -10.98
N ARG A 17 15.56 11.25 -9.67
CA ARG A 17 16.53 12.17 -9.02
C ARG A 17 16.16 13.67 -9.04
N SER A 18 14.87 14.03 -9.14
CA SER A 18 14.44 15.41 -8.85
C SER A 18 13.58 15.46 -7.58
N PHE A 19 13.71 16.56 -6.82
CA PHE A 19 12.91 16.80 -5.61
C PHE A 19 11.40 16.81 -5.93
N VAL A 20 11.01 17.47 -7.03
CA VAL A 20 9.62 17.54 -7.49
C VAL A 20 9.06 16.14 -7.78
N ALA A 21 9.84 15.28 -8.42
CA ALA A 21 9.44 13.89 -8.67
C ALA A 21 9.20 13.11 -7.37
N LEU A 22 10.08 13.28 -6.38
CA LEU A 22 9.96 12.61 -5.09
C LEU A 22 8.73 13.09 -4.32
N MET A 23 8.48 14.41 -4.31
CA MET A 23 7.29 14.98 -3.65
C MET A 23 6.00 14.48 -4.29
N GLY A 24 5.93 14.45 -5.63
CA GLY A 24 4.78 13.89 -6.34
C GLY A 24 4.57 12.40 -6.08
N LEU A 25 5.66 11.63 -5.91
CA LEU A 25 5.56 10.22 -5.53
C LEU A 25 4.98 10.07 -4.11
N TYR A 26 5.44 10.87 -3.14
CA TYR A 26 4.91 10.82 -1.78
C TYR A 26 3.44 11.20 -1.71
N GLU A 27 3.04 12.24 -2.42
CA GLU A 27 1.64 12.66 -2.52
C GLU A 27 0.77 11.56 -3.14
N SER A 28 1.19 11.00 -4.28
CA SER A 28 0.47 9.91 -4.94
C SER A 28 0.36 8.67 -4.06
N ASN A 29 1.43 8.31 -3.34
CA ASN A 29 1.41 7.15 -2.44
C ASN A 29 0.47 7.37 -1.25
N PHE A 30 0.42 8.58 -0.69
CA PHE A 30 -0.49 8.91 0.40
C PHE A 30 -1.97 8.78 0.00
N ILE A 31 -2.33 9.31 -1.18
CA ILE A 31 -3.70 9.20 -1.71
C ILE A 31 -4.10 7.74 -1.91
N ARG A 32 -3.24 6.95 -2.56
CA ARG A 32 -3.49 5.52 -2.81
C ARG A 32 -3.60 4.71 -1.53
N LEU A 33 -2.80 5.02 -0.51
CA LEU A 33 -2.89 4.37 0.78
C LEU A 33 -4.25 4.63 1.44
N GLY A 34 -4.78 5.86 1.32
CA GLY A 34 -6.12 6.20 1.78
C GLY A 34 -7.23 5.43 1.04
N TRP A 35 -7.08 5.20 -0.28
CA TRP A 35 -8.03 4.36 -1.02
C TRP A 35 -7.94 2.88 -0.62
N LEU A 36 -6.73 2.39 -0.34
CA LEU A 36 -6.49 1.00 0.03
C LEU A 36 -7.00 0.68 1.45
N ALA A 37 -6.71 1.54 2.42
CA ALA A 37 -6.91 1.26 3.84
C ALA A 37 -8.03 2.10 4.50
N GLY A 38 -8.65 3.02 3.76
CA GLY A 38 -9.71 3.89 4.25
C GLY A 38 -9.19 4.95 5.22
N ASP A 39 -9.82 5.05 6.39
CA ASP A 39 -9.41 6.03 7.40
C ASP A 39 -8.08 5.62 8.08
N LEU A 40 -6.99 6.22 7.59
CA LEU A 40 -5.63 5.99 8.11
C LEU A 40 -5.50 6.35 9.60
N ARG A 41 -6.34 7.24 10.12
CA ARG A 41 -6.32 7.62 11.54
C ARG A 41 -7.03 6.57 12.40
N ALA A 42 -7.92 5.78 11.83
CA ALA A 42 -8.56 4.68 12.53
C ALA A 42 -7.70 3.40 12.56
N LEU A 43 -6.67 3.30 11.72
CA LEU A 43 -5.82 2.11 11.64
C LEU A 43 -5.09 1.81 12.95
N HIS A 44 -5.18 0.55 13.37
CA HIS A 44 -4.46 0.00 14.52
C HIS A 44 -4.22 -1.51 14.35
N GLY A 45 -3.11 -2.01 14.89
CA GLY A 45 -2.81 -3.45 14.84
C GLY A 45 -2.52 -3.94 13.41
N ARG A 46 -3.15 -5.06 13.02
CA ARG A 46 -2.88 -5.78 11.78
C ARG A 46 -4.16 -6.00 10.97
N TYR A 47 -4.09 -5.72 9.67
CA TYR A 47 -5.14 -5.94 8.69
C TYR A 47 -4.63 -6.84 7.59
N ALA A 48 -5.54 -7.61 6.99
CA ALA A 48 -5.23 -8.46 5.85
C ALA A 48 -6.30 -8.28 4.77
N SER A 49 -5.85 -8.15 3.52
CA SER A 49 -6.68 -8.20 2.33
C SER A 49 -6.37 -9.50 1.60
N SER A 50 -7.38 -10.37 1.50
CA SER A 50 -7.30 -11.62 0.76
C SER A 50 -8.30 -11.59 -0.39
N VAL A 51 -7.83 -11.90 -1.60
CA VAL A 51 -8.64 -12.03 -2.80
C VAL A 51 -8.40 -13.44 -3.35
N PRO A 52 -9.45 -14.20 -3.69
CA PRO A 52 -9.28 -15.54 -4.25
C PRO A 52 -8.34 -15.54 -5.46
N GLY A 53 -7.27 -16.32 -5.38
CA GLY A 53 -6.26 -16.42 -6.45
C GLY A 53 -5.14 -15.37 -6.41
N ASP A 54 -5.07 -14.54 -5.38
CA ASP A 54 -3.99 -13.57 -5.16
C ASP A 54 -3.29 -13.78 -3.80
N CYS A 55 -2.11 -13.18 -3.63
CA CYS A 55 -1.38 -13.22 -2.37
C CYS A 55 -2.05 -12.34 -1.31
N GLU A 56 -2.01 -12.78 -0.05
CA GLU A 56 -2.55 -11.99 1.06
C GLU A 56 -1.70 -10.74 1.27
N LEU A 57 -2.33 -9.56 1.20
CA LEU A 57 -1.68 -8.29 1.48
C LEU A 57 -1.93 -7.93 2.95
N VAL A 58 -0.85 -7.86 3.73
CA VAL A 58 -0.91 -7.57 5.16
C VAL A 58 -0.42 -6.16 5.44
N LEU A 59 -1.24 -5.38 6.12
CA LEU A 59 -0.87 -4.07 6.68
C LEU A 59 -0.72 -4.21 8.20
N THR A 60 0.39 -3.77 8.76
CA THR A 60 0.63 -3.75 10.21
C THR A 60 1.08 -2.38 10.65
N VAL A 61 0.38 -1.77 11.60
CA VAL A 61 0.81 -0.52 12.25
C VAL A 61 1.88 -0.87 13.29
N THR A 62 3.11 -0.44 13.05
CA THR A 62 4.27 -0.75 13.89
C THR A 62 4.51 0.30 14.96
N GLU A 63 4.20 1.57 14.67
CA GLU A 63 4.37 2.68 15.60
C GLU A 63 3.29 3.73 15.41
N ARG A 64 2.88 4.36 16.51
CA ARG A 64 1.96 5.49 16.49
C ARG A 64 2.42 6.60 17.42
N SER A 65 2.59 7.77 16.85
CA SER A 65 2.91 9.02 17.55
C SER A 65 1.80 10.05 17.26
N PRO A 66 1.76 11.20 17.95
CA PRO A 66 0.68 12.18 17.80
C PRO A 66 0.44 12.69 16.36
N TYR A 67 1.49 12.71 15.54
CA TYR A 67 1.45 13.26 14.17
C TYR A 67 1.91 12.29 13.09
N THR A 68 2.41 11.11 13.48
CA THR A 68 3.01 10.14 12.58
C THR A 68 2.53 8.74 12.90
N SER A 69 2.41 7.90 11.89
CA SER A 69 2.13 6.48 12.05
C SER A 69 3.02 5.72 11.08
N THR A 70 3.70 4.70 11.60
CA THR A 70 4.58 3.84 10.82
C THR A 70 3.84 2.54 10.55
N VAL A 71 3.83 2.12 9.29
CA VAL A 71 3.15 0.89 8.87
C VAL A 71 4.07 0.05 8.00
N ASN A 72 3.94 -1.27 8.13
CA ASN A 72 4.48 -2.25 7.19
C ASN A 72 3.36 -2.73 6.29
N LEU A 73 3.59 -2.75 4.98
CA LEU A 73 2.67 -3.27 3.98
C LEU A 73 3.39 -4.35 3.17
N THR A 74 2.96 -5.60 3.31
CA THR A 74 3.72 -6.76 2.82
C THR A 74 2.78 -7.77 2.18
N TYR A 75 3.14 -8.26 0.99
CA TYR A 75 2.51 -9.44 0.42
C TYR A 75 3.08 -10.70 1.07
N LEU A 76 2.21 -11.54 1.61
CA LEU A 76 2.56 -12.88 2.05
C LEU A 76 2.49 -13.81 0.85
N LEU A 77 3.67 -14.14 0.34
CA LEU A 77 3.82 -15.09 -0.75
C LEU A 77 3.58 -16.50 -0.19
N PRO A 78 2.72 -17.32 -0.83
CA PRO A 78 2.57 -18.70 -0.44
C PRO A 78 3.92 -19.42 -0.58
N GLU A 79 4.21 -20.30 0.37
CA GLU A 79 5.38 -21.16 0.29
C GLU A 79 5.33 -21.96 -1.02
N PRO A 80 6.45 -22.17 -1.74
CA PRO A 80 6.44 -22.96 -2.97
C PRO A 80 5.96 -24.39 -2.66
N GLY A 81 4.68 -24.66 -2.92
CA GLY A 81 4.00 -25.93 -2.62
C GLY A 81 2.78 -25.82 -1.67
N GLY A 82 2.55 -24.67 -1.04
CA GLY A 82 1.40 -24.42 -0.17
C GLY A 82 0.20 -23.91 -0.96
N THR A 83 -0.92 -24.63 -0.92
CA THR A 83 -2.22 -24.15 -1.44
C THR A 83 -2.60 -22.84 -0.76
N ALA A 84 -2.78 -21.78 -1.54
CA ALA A 84 -3.43 -20.56 -1.09
C ALA A 84 -4.79 -20.94 -0.47
N ARG A 85 -4.99 -20.55 0.80
CA ARG A 85 -6.18 -20.89 1.57
C ARG A 85 -7.39 -20.07 1.16
#